data_AF-A0A087NH93-F1
#
_entry.id   AF-A0A087NH93-F1
#
_cell.length_a   1.000
_cell.length_b   1.000
_cell.length_c   1.000
_cell.angle_alpha   90.00
_cell.angle_beta   90.00
_cell.angle_gamma   90.00
#
_symmetry.space_group_name_H-M   'P 1'
#
loop_
_entity.id
_entity.type
_entity.pdbx_description
1 polymer ?
#
loop_
_entity_poly.entity_id
_entity_poly.type
_entity_poly.pdbx_seq_one_letter_code
_entity_poly.pdbx_strand_id
1 'polypeptide(L)'
;MAKINRIQTILMASCACVGLSACGADDISSPGEGTIVIPAPTPTPTPTPTPTPTPTPTGVTPAAECPNISGSADLTARGTISDKNGNTWLNCGFPTRFTESTTLPKVAGVLYSLPGRVDVGTDQGAASTNTEVTLNIEPGVVVFATTGAAYLAVNRGNKINAVGTPSQPIIFTSESNVLGNADDQTSQQWGGVVLLGRARITDCIAPAAAAGTVACERDTEGSSGALYGGANDADNSGRMSYVQIRYSGFALAGGSELQGLTPSGVGSGTQLDHIQVHNSSDDGIEAFGGNVHFKHLVLTGNEDDNFDSDVGYRGTVQYVISAQRAGNDIGDGFLETDSNGGSAANNGEDALPRQYLKMANFTYIHRSTTGSNGAAMLLRGGADLTLANGIIVAPTNSCLRIDSTTTTRDADTALQDAGKPRYISVVMQCNSTPFKGSRGVDAAAVQSIFEAGANSTISYTPSLTSLFINGATETARTAIDPKTLDAAFDTTNYIGAVKDSSDTWYAGWTCNSVTASFDSTSGNCTAIPTT
;
A
#
# COMPACT_ATOMS: atom_id res chain seq x y z
N MET A 1 55.16 -15.28 33.53
CA MET A 1 54.71 -16.66 33.85
C MET A 1 53.93 -17.18 32.65
N ALA A 2 54.50 -18.15 31.94
CA ALA A 2 53.89 -18.80 30.78
C ALA A 2 53.08 -20.03 31.22
N LYS A 3 51.94 -20.28 30.55
CA LYS A 3 51.20 -21.56 30.41
C LYS A 3 50.16 -21.33 29.29
N ILE A 4 50.43 -21.69 28.03
CA ILE A 4 50.27 -23.01 27.38
C ILE A 4 48.86 -23.60 27.57
N ASN A 5 48.07 -23.63 26.49
CA ASN A 5 47.49 -24.88 25.96
C ASN A 5 46.74 -24.66 24.63
N ARG A 6 47.50 -24.78 23.53
CA ARG A 6 47.02 -25.17 22.21
C ARG A 6 46.97 -26.71 22.16
N ILE A 7 45.92 -27.36 22.65
CA ILE A 7 45.68 -28.81 22.47
C ILE A 7 44.17 -29.11 22.45
N GLN A 8 43.43 -28.55 21.49
CA GLN A 8 42.07 -29.04 21.17
C GLN A 8 41.84 -29.23 19.66
N THR A 9 42.78 -28.79 18.82
CA THR A 9 42.66 -28.86 17.35
C THR A 9 43.22 -30.15 16.73
N ILE A 10 43.54 -31.19 17.54
CA ILE A 10 44.15 -32.45 17.07
C ILE A 10 43.30 -33.70 17.45
N LEU A 11 42.05 -33.53 17.88
CA LEU A 11 41.19 -34.67 18.30
C LEU A 11 39.81 -34.74 17.62
N MET A 12 39.69 -34.29 16.37
CA MET A 12 38.50 -34.52 15.52
C MET A 12 38.88 -34.77 14.05
N ALA A 13 39.92 -35.58 13.83
CA ALA A 13 40.38 -35.96 12.47
C ALA A 13 40.73 -37.46 12.37
N SER A 14 39.94 -38.32 12.99
CA SER A 14 40.09 -39.78 12.85
C SER A 14 38.86 -40.54 13.40
N CYS A 15 37.79 -40.62 12.60
CA CYS A 15 36.72 -41.63 12.71
C CYS A 15 35.94 -41.73 11.39
N ALA A 16 36.66 -41.84 10.28
CA ALA A 16 36.14 -42.33 9.01
C ALA A 16 36.88 -43.64 8.70
N CYS A 17 36.13 -44.66 8.28
CA CYS A 17 36.53 -46.05 8.03
C CYS A 17 36.47 -46.96 9.26
N VAL A 18 35.38 -47.74 9.36
CA VAL A 18 35.35 -49.21 9.48
C VAL A 18 33.89 -49.60 9.77
N GLY A 19 33.24 -50.27 8.81
CA GLY A 19 31.87 -50.74 8.97
C GLY A 19 31.23 -51.28 7.71
N LEU A 20 31.91 -52.15 6.96
CA LEU A 20 31.25 -53.01 5.98
C LEU A 20 32.06 -54.30 5.73
N SER A 21 31.96 -55.24 6.68
CA SER A 21 32.37 -56.64 6.46
C SER A 21 31.81 -57.53 7.56
N ALA A 22 30.68 -58.18 7.32
CA ALA A 22 30.32 -59.44 7.97
C ALA A 22 29.20 -60.13 7.17
N CYS A 23 29.55 -61.24 6.50
CA CYS A 23 28.64 -62.25 5.99
C CYS A 23 29.23 -63.63 6.32
N GLY A 24 28.36 -64.56 6.75
CA GLY A 24 28.56 -66.02 6.86
C GLY A 24 28.41 -66.55 8.30
N ALA A 25 27.68 -67.63 8.61
CA ALA A 25 26.82 -68.56 7.84
C ALA A 25 25.91 -69.36 8.82
N ASP A 26 25.06 -70.24 8.25
CA ASP A 26 24.13 -71.26 8.84
C ASP A 26 22.68 -70.76 9.00
N ASP A 27 21.63 -71.31 8.35
CA ASP A 27 21.31 -72.71 8.07
C ASP A 27 20.53 -72.97 6.75
N ILE A 28 20.59 -74.24 6.35
CA ILE A 28 20.04 -74.91 5.15
C ILE A 28 18.54 -75.23 5.28
N SER A 29 17.75 -75.00 4.21
CA SER A 29 16.69 -75.93 3.78
C SER A 29 16.30 -75.74 2.31
N SER A 30 16.33 -76.86 1.59
CA SER A 30 15.87 -77.09 0.21
C SER A 30 14.34 -76.97 0.09
N PRO A 31 13.82 -76.62 -1.10
CA PRO A 31 13.16 -77.68 -1.86
C PRO A 31 13.44 -77.66 -3.36
N GLY A 32 13.70 -78.84 -3.91
CA GLY A 32 13.06 -79.30 -5.15
C GLY A 32 13.84 -79.11 -6.45
N GLU A 33 14.08 -80.22 -7.13
CA GLU A 33 14.67 -80.30 -8.47
C GLU A 33 13.80 -79.64 -9.56
N GLY A 34 14.49 -78.98 -10.48
CA GLY A 34 14.32 -79.27 -11.90
C GLY A 34 13.61 -78.23 -12.75
N THR A 35 14.36 -77.40 -13.48
CA THR A 35 14.31 -77.32 -14.95
C THR A 35 15.51 -76.52 -15.47
N ILE A 36 16.33 -77.13 -16.34
CA ILE A 36 17.39 -76.41 -17.07
C ILE A 36 16.72 -75.61 -18.19
N VAL A 37 16.64 -74.29 -18.03
CA VAL A 37 16.25 -73.37 -19.11
C VAL A 37 17.54 -72.83 -19.73
N ILE A 38 17.76 -73.17 -21.00
CA ILE A 38 18.82 -72.61 -21.83
C ILE A 38 18.46 -71.13 -22.07
N PRO A 39 19.34 -70.14 -21.78
CA PRO A 39 18.99 -68.74 -21.98
C PRO A 39 18.84 -68.42 -23.46
N ALA A 40 17.72 -67.79 -23.82
CA ALA A 40 17.54 -67.13 -25.11
C ALA A 40 18.53 -65.95 -25.25
N PRO A 41 19.00 -65.63 -26.48
CA PRO A 41 20.00 -64.59 -26.70
C PRO A 41 19.54 -63.24 -26.16
N THR A 42 20.46 -62.53 -25.48
CA THR A 42 20.24 -61.21 -24.89
C THR A 42 19.67 -60.24 -25.94
N PRO A 43 18.50 -59.62 -25.69
CA PRO A 43 17.97 -58.61 -26.60
C PRO A 43 18.89 -57.38 -26.62
N THR A 44 19.13 -56.85 -27.82
CA THR A 44 19.87 -55.61 -28.07
C THR A 44 19.32 -54.48 -27.19
N PRO A 45 20.18 -53.68 -26.52
CA PRO A 45 19.72 -52.59 -25.67
C PRO A 45 18.82 -51.64 -26.45
N THR A 46 17.63 -51.38 -25.91
CA THR A 46 16.70 -50.39 -26.45
C THR A 46 17.38 -49.01 -26.40
N PRO A 47 17.37 -48.23 -27.49
CA PRO A 47 17.94 -46.89 -27.48
C PRO A 47 17.27 -46.06 -26.38
N THR A 48 18.10 -45.41 -25.55
CA THR A 48 17.64 -44.46 -24.54
C THR A 48 16.69 -43.45 -25.21
N PRO A 49 15.48 -43.24 -24.69
CA PRO A 49 14.60 -42.23 -25.25
C PRO A 49 15.32 -40.89 -25.24
N THR A 50 15.45 -40.27 -26.42
CA THR A 50 15.93 -38.89 -26.55
C THR A 50 15.10 -38.04 -25.59
N PRO A 51 15.71 -37.24 -24.69
CA PRO A 51 14.95 -36.36 -23.82
C PRO A 51 14.04 -35.51 -24.71
N THR A 52 12.74 -35.61 -24.49
CA THR A 52 11.77 -34.68 -25.08
C THR A 52 12.30 -33.28 -24.79
N PRO A 53 12.52 -32.42 -25.81
CA PRO A 53 12.98 -31.06 -25.53
C PRO A 53 12.00 -30.46 -24.54
N THR A 54 12.51 -30.04 -23.38
CA THR A 54 11.74 -29.24 -22.43
C THR A 54 11.15 -28.09 -23.24
N PRO A 55 9.81 -27.92 -23.29
CA PRO A 55 9.23 -26.80 -24.00
C PRO A 55 9.89 -25.54 -23.43
N THR A 56 10.65 -24.83 -24.26
CA THR A 56 11.14 -23.51 -23.89
C THR A 56 9.93 -22.73 -23.43
N PRO A 57 9.92 -22.18 -22.20
CA PRO A 57 8.85 -21.31 -21.76
C PRO A 57 8.63 -20.28 -22.86
N THR A 58 7.45 -20.28 -23.47
CA THR A 58 7.15 -19.29 -24.50
C THR A 58 6.94 -18.00 -23.74
N GLY A 59 8.00 -17.20 -23.63
CA GLY A 59 7.93 -15.89 -23.00
C GLY A 59 6.85 -15.04 -23.68
N VAL A 60 6.39 -14.00 -22.99
CA VAL A 60 5.41 -13.09 -23.59
C VAL A 60 5.94 -12.58 -24.93
N THR A 61 5.10 -12.64 -25.95
CA THR A 61 5.41 -12.13 -27.30
C THR A 61 4.80 -10.74 -27.42
N PRO A 62 5.55 -9.73 -27.91
CA PRO A 62 5.04 -8.38 -28.03
C PRO A 62 3.92 -8.32 -29.08
N ALA A 63 2.90 -7.50 -28.83
CA ALA A 63 1.91 -7.19 -29.84
C ALA A 63 2.53 -6.48 -31.04
N ALA A 64 1.91 -6.60 -32.22
CA ALA A 64 2.41 -5.99 -33.45
C ALA A 64 2.23 -4.46 -33.47
N GLU A 65 1.18 -3.97 -32.81
CA GLU A 65 0.80 -2.56 -32.79
C GLU A 65 0.12 -2.20 -31.46
N CYS A 66 0.12 -0.91 -31.15
CA CYS A 66 -0.63 -0.42 -30.00
C CYS A 66 -2.13 -0.49 -30.29
N PRO A 67 -2.95 -0.81 -29.28
CA PRO A 67 -4.39 -0.82 -29.47
C PRO A 67 -4.89 0.58 -29.82
N ASN A 68 -5.87 0.65 -30.71
CA ASN A 68 -6.57 1.89 -30.97
C ASN A 68 -7.35 2.29 -29.73
N ILE A 69 -7.21 3.55 -29.34
CA ILE A 69 -7.99 4.15 -28.27
C ILE A 69 -8.96 5.17 -28.85
N SER A 70 -10.08 5.39 -28.17
CA SER A 70 -11.00 6.46 -28.54
C SER A 70 -10.34 7.82 -28.33
N GLY A 71 -10.60 8.75 -29.23
CA GLY A 71 -10.17 10.14 -29.13
C GLY A 71 -9.07 10.52 -30.10
N SER A 72 -8.80 11.81 -30.18
CA SER A 72 -7.76 12.39 -31.05
C SER A 72 -6.33 12.23 -30.53
N ALA A 73 -6.15 11.77 -29.28
CA ALA A 73 -4.85 11.52 -28.68
C ALA A 73 -4.49 10.03 -28.79
N ASP A 74 -3.48 9.71 -29.59
CA ASP A 74 -3.08 8.32 -29.86
C ASP A 74 -2.03 7.79 -28.88
N LEU A 75 -2.07 6.47 -28.69
CA LEU A 75 -0.95 5.74 -28.09
C LEU A 75 0.23 5.71 -29.07
N THR A 76 1.44 5.94 -28.56
CA THR A 76 2.65 5.87 -29.36
C THR A 76 3.37 4.55 -29.11
N ALA A 77 3.65 3.79 -30.19
CA ALA A 77 4.53 2.63 -30.11
C ALA A 77 5.97 3.07 -29.79
N ARG A 78 6.47 2.73 -28.60
CA ARG A 78 7.80 3.12 -28.09
C ARG A 78 8.82 1.98 -28.17
N GLY A 79 8.61 1.04 -29.09
CA GLY A 79 9.40 -0.18 -29.20
C GLY A 79 8.99 -1.23 -28.17
N THR A 80 9.88 -2.18 -27.89
CA THR A 80 9.61 -3.30 -26.99
C THR A 80 10.38 -3.16 -25.68
N ILE A 81 9.81 -3.67 -24.59
CA ILE A 81 10.45 -3.79 -23.27
C ILE A 81 10.52 -5.27 -22.89
N SER A 82 11.64 -5.72 -22.32
CA SER A 82 11.83 -7.12 -21.92
C SER A 82 12.28 -7.25 -20.47
N ASP A 83 11.70 -8.21 -19.76
CA ASP A 83 12.18 -8.56 -18.43
C ASP A 83 13.42 -9.47 -18.49
N LYS A 84 14.05 -9.70 -17.34
CA LYS A 84 15.19 -10.62 -17.20
C LYS A 84 14.87 -12.09 -17.50
N ASN A 85 13.59 -12.46 -17.62
CA ASN A 85 13.14 -13.84 -17.88
C ASN A 85 12.85 -14.09 -19.37
N GLY A 86 13.08 -13.10 -20.24
CA GLY A 86 12.86 -13.21 -21.68
C GLY A 86 11.40 -13.03 -22.11
N ASN A 87 10.55 -12.46 -21.25
CA ASN A 87 9.24 -11.97 -21.66
C ASN A 87 9.41 -10.60 -22.32
N THR A 88 8.74 -10.39 -23.45
CA THR A 88 8.83 -9.14 -24.22
C THR A 88 7.44 -8.61 -24.51
N TRP A 89 7.22 -7.32 -24.25
CA TRP A 89 5.98 -6.61 -24.52
C TRP A 89 6.22 -5.44 -25.47
N LEU A 90 5.20 -5.07 -26.24
CA LEU A 90 5.15 -3.78 -26.91
C LEU A 90 4.87 -2.70 -25.86
N ASN A 91 5.69 -1.64 -25.85
CA ASN A 91 5.47 -0.46 -25.04
C ASN A 91 4.57 0.54 -25.78
N CYS A 92 3.38 0.76 -25.24
CA CYS A 92 2.42 1.75 -25.74
C CYS A 92 2.37 2.97 -24.82
N GLY A 93 3.11 4.00 -25.20
CA GLY A 93 3.20 5.22 -24.41
C GLY A 93 1.96 6.09 -24.53
N PHE A 94 1.49 6.61 -23.40
CA PHE A 94 0.40 7.56 -23.35
C PHE A 94 0.74 8.89 -24.04
N PRO A 95 -0.28 9.63 -24.51
CA PRO A 95 -0.12 11.04 -24.81
C PRO A 95 0.19 11.83 -23.53
N THR A 96 0.63 13.08 -23.67
CA THR A 96 0.80 13.98 -22.51
C THR A 96 -0.52 14.33 -21.85
N ARG A 97 -1.63 14.29 -22.60
CA ARG A 97 -2.98 14.51 -22.11
C ARG A 97 -4.01 13.68 -22.88
N PHE A 98 -4.92 13.05 -22.17
CA PHE A 98 -6.16 12.53 -22.74
C PHE A 98 -7.16 13.68 -22.85
N THR A 99 -7.59 14.02 -24.06
CA THR A 99 -8.55 15.11 -24.33
C THR A 99 -9.98 14.62 -24.53
N GLU A 100 -10.17 13.31 -24.62
CA GLU A 100 -11.46 12.66 -24.84
C GLU A 100 -11.53 11.38 -24.01
N SER A 101 -12.74 10.95 -23.64
CA SER A 101 -12.93 9.73 -22.87
C SER A 101 -12.36 8.52 -23.61
N THR A 102 -11.47 7.81 -22.93
CA THR A 102 -10.60 6.79 -23.51
C THR A 102 -10.77 5.48 -22.74
N THR A 103 -10.62 4.35 -23.41
CA THR A 103 -10.49 3.03 -22.76
C THR A 103 -9.15 2.42 -23.12
N LEU A 104 -8.39 2.01 -22.11
CA LEU A 104 -7.16 1.24 -22.25
C LEU A 104 -7.50 -0.25 -22.14
N PRO A 105 -7.49 -0.99 -23.25
CA PRO A 105 -7.86 -2.40 -23.24
C PRO A 105 -6.76 -3.31 -22.68
N LYS A 106 -7.13 -4.44 -22.08
CA LYS A 106 -6.14 -5.48 -21.76
C LYS A 106 -5.81 -6.27 -23.03
N VAL A 107 -4.65 -6.00 -23.61
CA VAL A 107 -4.14 -6.71 -24.81
C VAL A 107 -2.92 -7.57 -24.44
N ALA A 108 -2.91 -8.82 -24.89
CA ALA A 108 -1.77 -9.71 -24.71
C ALA A 108 -0.51 -9.12 -25.37
N GLY A 109 0.62 -9.13 -24.66
CA GLY A 109 1.88 -8.59 -25.19
C GLY A 109 1.96 -7.07 -25.23
N VAL A 110 1.05 -6.34 -24.58
CA VAL A 110 1.09 -4.87 -24.45
C VAL A 110 1.31 -4.47 -22.99
N LEU A 111 2.18 -3.49 -22.77
CA LEU A 111 2.24 -2.68 -21.55
C LEU A 111 2.07 -1.21 -21.92
N TYR A 112 1.48 -0.43 -21.02
CA TYR A 112 1.28 1.00 -21.23
C TYR A 112 2.32 1.81 -20.46
N SER A 113 2.78 2.94 -21.00
CA SER A 113 3.79 3.75 -20.30
C SER A 113 3.43 5.22 -20.10
N LEU A 114 3.81 5.75 -18.94
CA LEU A 114 3.81 7.18 -18.60
C LEU A 114 5.18 7.78 -18.92
N PRO A 115 5.34 8.58 -20.00
CA PRO A 115 6.64 9.16 -20.36
C PRO A 115 7.06 10.34 -19.48
N GLY A 116 6.17 10.82 -18.62
CA GLY A 116 6.29 12.00 -17.75
C GLY A 116 4.95 12.21 -17.05
N ARG A 117 4.62 13.44 -16.65
CA ARG A 117 3.25 13.79 -16.25
C ARG A 117 2.28 13.46 -17.39
N VAL A 118 1.24 12.71 -17.10
CA VAL A 118 0.10 12.51 -18.01
C VAL A 118 -1.17 13.04 -17.36
N ASP A 119 -1.85 13.94 -18.07
CA ASP A 119 -3.11 14.53 -17.62
C ASP A 119 -4.32 13.77 -18.17
N VAL A 120 -5.28 13.44 -17.32
CA VAL A 120 -6.63 13.05 -17.74
C VAL A 120 -7.48 14.30 -17.80
N GLY A 121 -7.80 14.73 -19.03
CA GLY A 121 -8.52 15.96 -19.30
C GLY A 121 -7.77 17.23 -18.88
N THR A 122 -8.41 18.37 -19.12
CA THR A 122 -7.96 19.67 -18.62
C THR A 122 -8.76 20.02 -17.38
N ASP A 123 -8.12 20.71 -16.43
CA ASP A 123 -8.80 21.27 -15.25
C ASP A 123 -9.99 22.14 -15.67
N GLN A 124 -11.19 21.74 -15.24
CA GLN A 124 -12.44 22.44 -15.49
C GLN A 124 -12.76 23.51 -14.42
N GLY A 125 -11.85 23.71 -13.46
CA GLY A 125 -11.95 24.69 -12.39
C GLY A 125 -12.81 24.25 -11.20
N ALA A 126 -12.64 24.97 -10.08
CA ALA A 126 -13.26 24.67 -8.78
C ALA A 126 -14.80 24.76 -8.76
N ALA A 127 -15.40 25.56 -9.64
CA ALA A 127 -16.84 25.85 -9.65
C ALA A 127 -17.66 25.04 -10.67
N SER A 128 -16.99 24.34 -11.60
CA SER A 128 -17.68 23.53 -12.61
C SER A 128 -18.25 22.25 -12.01
N THR A 129 -19.35 21.75 -12.59
CA THR A 129 -19.91 20.43 -12.28
C THR A 129 -19.74 19.44 -13.43
N ASN A 130 -19.07 19.85 -14.51
CA ASN A 130 -18.91 19.03 -15.69
C ASN A 130 -17.97 17.85 -15.44
N THR A 131 -18.25 16.76 -16.15
CA THR A 131 -17.33 15.66 -16.41
C THR A 131 -17.03 15.62 -17.90
N GLU A 132 -15.79 15.89 -18.31
CA GLU A 132 -15.43 15.97 -19.74
C GLU A 132 -14.70 14.71 -20.23
N VAL A 133 -13.67 14.27 -19.48
CA VAL A 133 -12.85 13.11 -19.86
C VAL A 133 -12.89 12.04 -18.78
N THR A 134 -13.14 10.79 -19.19
CA THR A 134 -12.94 9.61 -18.33
C THR A 134 -11.86 8.72 -18.94
N LEU A 135 -10.81 8.44 -18.17
CA LEU A 135 -9.83 7.39 -18.49
C LEU A 135 -10.32 6.06 -17.91
N ASN A 136 -10.77 5.16 -18.77
CA ASN A 136 -11.15 3.80 -18.41
C ASN A 136 -9.95 2.87 -18.58
N ILE A 137 -9.70 2.03 -17.59
CA ILE A 137 -8.60 1.07 -17.59
C ILE A 137 -9.20 -0.31 -17.32
N GLU A 138 -9.05 -1.22 -18.27
CA GLU A 138 -9.59 -2.57 -18.13
C GLU A 138 -8.81 -3.40 -17.09
N PRO A 139 -9.45 -4.43 -16.48
CA PRO A 139 -8.77 -5.36 -15.58
C PRO A 139 -7.49 -5.97 -16.16
N GLY A 140 -6.45 -6.08 -15.33
CA GLY A 140 -5.18 -6.70 -15.71
C GLY A 140 -4.24 -5.82 -16.55
N VAL A 141 -4.63 -4.58 -16.83
CA VAL A 141 -3.73 -3.60 -17.46
C VAL A 141 -2.59 -3.25 -16.51
N VAL A 142 -1.39 -3.17 -17.08
CA VAL A 142 -0.18 -2.68 -16.40
C VAL A 142 0.25 -1.38 -17.05
N VAL A 143 0.40 -0.34 -16.23
CA VAL A 143 0.91 0.98 -16.60
C VAL A 143 2.24 1.19 -15.88
N PHE A 144 3.29 1.57 -16.59
CA PHE A 144 4.60 1.83 -15.99
C PHE A 144 5.16 3.21 -16.31
N ALA A 145 5.79 3.84 -15.34
CA ALA A 145 6.54 5.08 -15.52
C ALA A 145 7.90 4.83 -16.17
N THR A 146 8.25 5.61 -17.20
CA THR A 146 9.58 5.52 -17.86
C THR A 146 10.59 6.51 -17.28
N THR A 147 10.16 7.39 -16.36
CA THR A 147 11.03 8.36 -15.68
C THR A 147 10.56 8.54 -14.24
N GLY A 148 11.47 8.96 -13.36
CA GLY A 148 11.12 9.33 -11.99
C GLY A 148 10.09 10.46 -11.91
N ALA A 149 10.18 11.45 -12.79
CA ALA A 149 9.24 12.57 -12.80
C ALA A 149 7.85 12.23 -13.39
N ALA A 150 7.59 10.98 -13.76
CA ALA A 150 6.31 10.58 -14.32
C ALA A 150 5.26 10.31 -13.23
N TYR A 151 4.05 10.81 -13.44
CA TYR A 151 2.89 10.56 -12.59
C TYR A 151 1.60 10.76 -13.40
N LEU A 152 0.51 10.17 -12.93
CA LEU A 152 -0.81 10.32 -13.55
C LEU A 152 -1.60 11.37 -12.77
N ALA A 153 -2.09 12.42 -13.46
CA ALA A 153 -2.90 13.47 -12.86
C ALA A 153 -4.32 13.44 -13.44
N VAL A 154 -5.32 13.18 -12.60
CA VAL A 154 -6.73 13.27 -12.98
C VAL A 154 -7.25 14.65 -12.59
N ASN A 155 -7.32 15.57 -13.55
CA ASN A 155 -7.66 16.97 -13.30
C ASN A 155 -9.14 17.15 -12.90
N ARG A 156 -9.46 18.20 -12.13
CA ARG A 156 -10.84 18.50 -11.70
C ARG A 156 -11.81 18.47 -12.88
N GLY A 157 -12.92 17.75 -12.72
CA GLY A 157 -13.91 17.58 -13.79
C GLY A 157 -13.61 16.45 -14.76
N ASN A 158 -12.64 15.61 -14.43
CA ASN A 158 -12.34 14.41 -15.18
C ASN A 158 -12.30 13.23 -14.21
N LYS A 159 -12.36 12.02 -14.76
CA LYS A 159 -12.50 10.80 -13.97
C LYS A 159 -11.50 9.75 -14.38
N ILE A 160 -11.11 8.94 -13.40
CA ILE A 160 -10.52 7.64 -13.65
C ILE A 160 -11.54 6.54 -13.38
N ASN A 161 -11.55 5.54 -14.23
CA ASN A 161 -12.28 4.31 -14.01
C ASN A 161 -11.30 3.15 -14.14
N ALA A 162 -10.64 2.81 -13.03
CA ALA A 162 -9.65 1.74 -12.94
C ALA A 162 -10.18 0.65 -11.99
N VAL A 163 -10.96 -0.29 -12.52
CA VAL A 163 -11.54 -1.39 -11.74
C VAL A 163 -11.04 -2.72 -12.27
N GLY A 164 -10.05 -3.25 -11.59
CA GLY A 164 -9.55 -4.60 -11.76
C GLY A 164 -10.48 -5.64 -11.14
N THR A 165 -9.96 -6.85 -10.99
CA THR A 165 -10.62 -7.96 -10.30
C THR A 165 -9.62 -8.66 -9.38
N PRO A 166 -10.08 -9.50 -8.42
CA PRO A 166 -9.21 -10.38 -7.64
C PRO A 166 -8.14 -11.11 -8.46
N SER A 167 -8.47 -11.59 -9.66
CA SER A 167 -7.53 -12.32 -10.52
C SER A 167 -6.79 -11.45 -11.55
N GLN A 168 -7.22 -10.22 -11.77
CA GLN A 168 -6.67 -9.31 -12.77
C GLN A 168 -6.62 -7.89 -12.19
N PRO A 169 -5.78 -7.64 -11.18
CA PRO A 169 -5.59 -6.30 -10.65
C PRO A 169 -4.99 -5.38 -11.72
N ILE A 170 -5.32 -4.09 -11.64
CA ILE A 170 -4.62 -3.06 -12.42
C ILE A 170 -3.35 -2.67 -11.66
N ILE A 171 -2.22 -2.61 -12.36
CA ILE A 171 -0.92 -2.32 -11.74
C ILE A 171 -0.34 -1.04 -12.32
N PHE A 172 -0.07 -0.07 -11.44
CA PHE A 172 0.78 1.08 -11.72
C PHE A 172 2.15 0.87 -11.09
N THR A 173 3.21 0.97 -11.88
CA THR A 173 4.57 0.66 -11.42
C THR A 173 5.65 1.46 -12.18
N SER A 174 6.92 1.08 -12.01
CA SER A 174 8.06 1.67 -12.70
C SER A 174 8.64 0.77 -13.80
N GLU A 175 9.37 1.38 -14.74
CA GLU A 175 10.16 0.64 -15.74
C GLU A 175 11.14 -0.34 -15.07
N SER A 176 11.78 0.05 -13.97
CA SER A 176 12.68 -0.83 -13.22
C SER A 176 11.99 -2.12 -12.74
N ASN A 177 10.72 -2.03 -12.33
CA ASN A 177 9.95 -3.21 -11.96
C ASN A 177 9.62 -4.10 -13.17
N VAL A 178 9.26 -3.52 -14.32
CA VAL A 178 9.03 -4.26 -15.57
C VAL A 178 10.27 -5.01 -16.03
N LEU A 179 11.44 -4.37 -15.96
CA LEU A 179 12.73 -4.98 -16.33
C LEU A 179 13.16 -6.10 -15.36
N GLY A 180 12.52 -6.20 -14.19
CA GLY A 180 12.88 -7.14 -13.12
C GLY A 180 14.10 -6.71 -12.31
N ASN A 181 14.40 -5.40 -12.32
CA ASN A 181 15.49 -4.78 -11.58
C ASN A 181 15.06 -4.28 -10.19
N ALA A 182 13.76 -4.05 -9.97
CA ALA A 182 13.22 -3.71 -8.66
C ALA A 182 13.24 -4.92 -7.71
N ASP A 183 13.57 -4.65 -6.45
CA ASP A 183 13.53 -5.58 -5.33
C ASP A 183 12.67 -5.02 -4.18
N ASP A 184 12.62 -5.74 -3.06
CA ASP A 184 11.81 -5.33 -1.91
C ASP A 184 12.36 -4.12 -1.13
N GLN A 185 13.52 -3.59 -1.50
CA GLN A 185 14.08 -2.35 -0.93
C GLN A 185 13.97 -1.17 -1.90
N THR A 186 13.57 -1.43 -3.15
CA THR A 186 13.40 -0.41 -4.16
C THR A 186 12.19 0.47 -3.81
N SER A 187 12.31 1.78 -4.07
CA SER A 187 11.30 2.82 -3.92
C SER A 187 11.72 4.02 -4.81
N GLN A 188 11.03 5.16 -4.75
CA GLN A 188 11.42 6.41 -5.41
C GLN A 188 11.55 6.29 -6.95
N GLN A 189 10.77 5.42 -7.60
CA GLN A 189 10.94 5.16 -9.03
C GLN A 189 10.05 6.04 -9.92
N TRP A 190 8.98 6.62 -9.36
CA TRP A 190 8.05 7.51 -10.06
C TRP A 190 7.15 8.26 -9.07
N GLY A 191 6.30 9.19 -9.54
CA GLY A 191 5.48 10.07 -8.69
C GLY A 191 4.06 9.57 -8.35
N GLY A 192 3.66 8.35 -8.71
CA GLY A 192 2.35 7.84 -8.29
C GLY A 192 1.11 8.36 -9.03
N VAL A 193 -0.06 8.22 -8.39
CA VAL A 193 -1.37 8.57 -8.96
C VAL A 193 -2.00 9.72 -8.17
N VAL A 194 -2.33 10.81 -8.85
CA VAL A 194 -2.91 12.03 -8.26
C VAL A 194 -4.33 12.21 -8.75
N LEU A 195 -5.27 12.37 -7.81
CA LEU A 195 -6.68 12.68 -8.08
C LEU A 195 -6.97 14.09 -7.61
N LEU A 196 -7.28 14.99 -8.54
CA LEU A 196 -7.55 16.40 -8.24
C LEU A 196 -9.06 16.64 -8.27
N GLY A 197 -9.67 16.83 -7.10
CA GLY A 197 -11.11 17.04 -6.94
C GLY A 197 -11.50 18.48 -6.59
N ARG A 198 -12.80 18.67 -6.41
CA ARG A 198 -13.43 19.98 -6.09
C ARG A 198 -14.03 20.08 -4.69
N ALA A 199 -13.77 19.09 -3.84
CA ALA A 199 -14.25 19.11 -2.47
C ALA A 199 -13.54 20.19 -1.66
N ARG A 200 -14.12 20.49 -0.49
CA ARG A 200 -13.62 21.56 0.37
C ARG A 200 -12.23 21.24 0.91
N ILE A 201 -11.40 22.26 0.96
CA ILE A 201 -10.04 22.20 1.50
C ILE A 201 -9.79 23.41 2.41
N THR A 202 -8.75 23.32 3.24
CA THR A 202 -8.13 24.47 3.90
C THR A 202 -6.81 24.85 3.18
N ASP A 203 -6.07 25.80 3.76
CA ASP A 203 -4.73 26.22 3.35
C ASP A 203 -4.62 26.55 1.85
N CYS A 204 -5.36 27.59 1.46
CA CYS A 204 -5.48 28.01 0.07
C CYS A 204 -4.22 28.77 -0.39
N ILE A 205 -3.84 28.64 -1.67
CA ILE A 205 -2.74 29.42 -2.28
C ILE A 205 -2.90 30.92 -2.01
N ALA A 206 -4.12 31.45 -2.20
CA ALA A 206 -4.43 32.84 -1.90
C ALA A 206 -4.67 33.01 -0.39
N PRO A 207 -3.83 33.76 0.35
CA PRO A 207 -3.95 33.87 1.81
C PRO A 207 -5.28 34.49 2.29
N ALA A 208 -5.94 35.26 1.42
CA ALA A 208 -7.23 35.89 1.70
C ALA A 208 -8.44 35.07 1.20
N ALA A 209 -8.22 33.96 0.50
CA ALA A 209 -9.31 33.08 0.11
C ALA A 209 -9.89 32.40 1.35
N ALA A 210 -11.22 32.45 1.47
CA ALA A 210 -11.93 31.75 2.53
C ALA A 210 -11.85 30.24 2.30
N ALA A 211 -11.38 29.49 3.30
CA ALA A 211 -11.33 28.04 3.27
C ALA A 211 -12.71 27.42 3.02
N GLY A 212 -12.72 26.25 2.37
CA GLY A 212 -13.94 25.53 2.00
C GLY A 212 -14.83 26.23 0.95
N THR A 213 -14.31 27.20 0.19
CA THR A 213 -15.02 27.89 -0.88
C THR A 213 -14.39 27.64 -2.26
N VAL A 214 -15.09 28.00 -3.34
CA VAL A 214 -14.56 27.91 -4.71
C VAL A 214 -13.29 28.74 -4.95
N ALA A 215 -13.00 29.73 -4.09
CA ALA A 215 -11.78 30.52 -4.15
C ALA A 215 -10.60 29.84 -3.44
N CYS A 216 -10.85 28.79 -2.68
CA CYS A 216 -9.82 28.03 -1.99
C CYS A 216 -9.36 26.87 -2.89
N GLU A 217 -8.19 27.05 -3.48
CA GLU A 217 -7.52 26.01 -4.25
C GLU A 217 -6.02 25.98 -3.92
N ARG A 218 -5.40 24.83 -4.21
CA ARG A 218 -3.95 24.63 -4.08
C ARG A 218 -3.42 23.75 -5.21
N ASP A 219 -2.15 23.89 -5.50
CA ASP A 219 -1.40 22.86 -6.22
C ASP A 219 -1.18 21.66 -5.31
N THR A 220 -1.31 20.46 -5.86
CA THR A 220 -0.85 19.24 -5.20
C THR A 220 0.65 19.31 -4.91
N GLU A 221 1.10 18.59 -3.89
CA GLU A 221 2.50 18.60 -3.50
C GLU A 221 3.45 18.21 -4.65
N GLY A 222 4.67 18.73 -4.63
CA GLY A 222 5.71 18.41 -5.62
C GLY A 222 5.42 18.89 -7.04
N SER A 223 4.27 19.51 -7.31
CA SER A 223 3.85 19.89 -8.66
C SER A 223 3.31 21.31 -8.77
N SER A 224 3.22 21.80 -10.01
CA SER A 224 2.59 23.09 -10.34
C SER A 224 1.59 22.92 -11.49
N GLY A 225 0.52 23.70 -11.47
CA GLY A 225 -0.58 23.58 -12.43
C GLY A 225 -1.35 22.27 -12.28
N ALA A 226 -1.35 21.69 -11.08
CA ALA A 226 -2.10 20.50 -10.70
C ALA A 226 -3.06 20.90 -9.57
N LEU A 227 -4.01 21.77 -9.93
CA LEU A 227 -4.88 22.45 -8.99
C LEU A 227 -6.01 21.54 -8.50
N TYR A 228 -6.27 21.59 -7.19
CA TYR A 228 -7.40 20.96 -6.53
C TYR A 228 -8.10 21.93 -5.57
N GLY A 229 -9.25 21.52 -5.05
CA GLY A 229 -10.04 22.30 -4.11
C GLY A 229 -11.24 23.00 -4.75
N GLY A 230 -12.18 23.37 -3.89
CA GLY A 230 -13.43 24.00 -4.26
C GLY A 230 -14.45 23.96 -3.11
N ALA A 231 -15.73 23.83 -3.47
CA ALA A 231 -16.84 23.81 -2.52
C ALA A 231 -17.79 22.60 -2.68
N ASN A 232 -17.42 21.61 -3.48
CA ASN A 232 -18.28 20.49 -3.85
C ASN A 232 -17.82 19.17 -3.22
N ASP A 233 -18.26 18.89 -2.00
CA ASP A 233 -17.99 17.62 -1.32
C ASP A 233 -18.62 16.39 -2.00
N ALA A 234 -19.59 16.60 -2.91
CA ALA A 234 -20.17 15.53 -3.71
C ALA A 234 -19.42 15.30 -5.04
N ASP A 235 -18.28 15.97 -5.25
CA ASP A 235 -17.44 15.77 -6.44
C ASP A 235 -17.04 14.30 -6.60
N ASN A 236 -16.86 13.88 -7.85
CA ASN A 236 -16.62 12.50 -8.21
C ASN A 236 -15.45 12.44 -9.20
N SER A 237 -14.28 12.06 -8.70
CA SER A 237 -13.06 11.82 -9.48
C SER A 237 -12.99 10.41 -10.09
N GLY A 238 -14.04 9.61 -9.89
CA GLY A 238 -14.24 8.30 -10.51
C GLY A 238 -14.19 7.14 -9.51
N ARG A 239 -13.65 6.00 -9.96
CA ARG A 239 -13.53 4.80 -9.13
C ARG A 239 -12.23 4.04 -9.38
N MET A 240 -11.58 3.62 -8.30
CA MET A 240 -10.40 2.75 -8.32
C MET A 240 -10.67 1.54 -7.44
N SER A 241 -10.55 0.33 -8.01
CA SER A 241 -10.66 -0.90 -7.24
C SER A 241 -9.87 -2.07 -7.78
N TYR A 242 -9.32 -2.89 -6.89
CA TYR A 242 -8.34 -3.93 -7.19
C TYR A 242 -7.15 -3.35 -7.95
N VAL A 243 -6.53 -2.33 -7.34
CA VAL A 243 -5.41 -1.56 -7.91
C VAL A 243 -4.17 -1.75 -7.04
N GLN A 244 -3.03 -1.92 -7.69
CA GLN A 244 -1.73 -1.88 -7.05
C GLN A 244 -0.93 -0.67 -7.56
N ILE A 245 -0.32 0.07 -6.66
CA ILE A 245 0.60 1.16 -6.94
C ILE A 245 1.91 0.81 -6.28
N ARG A 246 2.97 0.66 -7.08
CA ARG A 246 4.25 0.12 -6.60
C ARG A 246 5.39 1.10 -6.86
N TYR A 247 6.29 1.25 -5.89
CA TYR A 247 7.59 1.92 -6.03
C TYR A 247 7.51 3.43 -6.36
N SER A 248 6.50 4.14 -5.84
CA SER A 248 6.30 5.59 -5.99
C SER A 248 7.23 6.41 -5.08
N GLY A 249 7.00 7.73 -4.96
CA GLY A 249 7.75 8.61 -4.06
C GLY A 249 8.86 9.44 -4.70
N PHE A 250 8.95 9.55 -6.03
CA PHE A 250 10.03 10.34 -6.64
C PHE A 250 9.94 11.84 -6.29
N ALA A 251 11.03 12.42 -5.80
CA ALA A 251 11.14 13.85 -5.49
C ALA A 251 11.04 14.71 -6.75
N LEU A 252 9.90 15.39 -6.93
CA LEU A 252 9.66 16.28 -8.07
C LEU A 252 10.28 17.67 -7.87
N ALA A 253 10.42 18.09 -6.62
CA ALA A 253 11.18 19.26 -6.18
C ALA A 253 11.99 18.91 -4.93
N GLY A 254 12.81 19.85 -4.43
CA GLY A 254 13.68 19.58 -3.27
C GLY A 254 12.89 19.29 -2.00
N GLY A 255 12.77 18.02 -1.63
CA GLY A 255 11.99 17.54 -0.48
C GLY A 255 10.48 17.65 -0.69
N SER A 256 10.01 17.46 -1.94
CA SER A 256 8.59 17.35 -2.27
C SER A 256 8.40 16.18 -3.22
N GLU A 257 8.37 15.01 -2.61
CA GLU A 257 7.99 13.72 -3.17
C GLU A 257 6.47 13.69 -3.43
N LEU A 258 6.02 12.76 -4.28
CA LEU A 258 4.59 12.49 -4.45
C LEU A 258 4.29 11.10 -3.92
N GLN A 259 3.09 10.94 -3.35
CA GLN A 259 2.67 9.70 -2.70
C GLN A 259 2.36 8.57 -3.67
N GLY A 260 2.07 7.39 -3.12
CA GLY A 260 1.51 6.30 -3.92
C GLY A 260 0.17 6.71 -4.56
N LEU A 261 -0.79 7.06 -3.71
CA LEU A 261 -2.05 7.67 -4.12
C LEU A 261 -2.21 9.01 -3.42
N THR A 262 -2.50 10.07 -4.18
CA THR A 262 -2.68 11.43 -3.65
C THR A 262 -4.07 11.95 -3.99
N PRO A 263 -5.09 11.68 -3.16
CA PRO A 263 -6.41 12.27 -3.31
C PRO A 263 -6.40 13.71 -2.78
N SER A 264 -6.30 14.69 -3.67
CA SER A 264 -6.33 16.10 -3.31
C SER A 264 -7.71 16.70 -3.57
N GLY A 265 -8.42 17.12 -2.52
CA GLY A 265 -9.76 17.70 -2.60
C GLY A 265 -10.79 16.75 -3.19
N VAL A 266 -10.66 15.44 -2.98
CA VAL A 266 -11.54 14.42 -3.58
C VAL A 266 -12.84 14.29 -2.80
N GLY A 267 -13.97 14.36 -3.50
CA GLY A 267 -15.30 14.30 -2.92
C GLY A 267 -15.83 12.88 -2.66
N SER A 268 -16.87 12.79 -1.83
CA SER A 268 -17.55 11.53 -1.46
C SER A 268 -18.29 10.85 -2.61
N GLY A 269 -18.38 11.48 -3.79
CA GLY A 269 -18.88 10.83 -5.00
C GLY A 269 -17.88 9.82 -5.59
N THR A 270 -16.61 9.87 -5.16
CA THR A 270 -15.51 9.01 -5.59
C THR A 270 -15.48 7.71 -4.80
N GLN A 271 -15.13 6.59 -5.44
CA GLN A 271 -15.03 5.28 -4.79
C GLN A 271 -13.58 4.75 -4.83
N LEU A 272 -12.96 4.60 -3.67
CA LEU A 272 -11.60 4.09 -3.51
C LEU A 272 -11.63 2.85 -2.61
N ASP A 273 -11.45 1.67 -3.21
CA ASP A 273 -11.71 0.39 -2.54
C ASP A 273 -10.78 -0.70 -3.06
N HIS A 274 -10.13 -1.52 -2.23
CA HIS A 274 -9.13 -2.51 -2.66
C HIS A 274 -7.94 -1.85 -3.39
N ILE A 275 -7.17 -1.06 -2.65
CA ILE A 275 -5.97 -0.38 -3.14
C ILE A 275 -4.77 -0.85 -2.33
N GLN A 276 -3.74 -1.33 -3.03
CA GLN A 276 -2.45 -1.64 -2.46
C GLN A 276 -1.45 -0.57 -2.86
N VAL A 277 -0.75 -0.01 -1.87
CA VAL A 277 0.46 0.78 -2.12
C VAL A 277 1.65 0.04 -1.54
N HIS A 278 2.68 -0.14 -2.36
CA HIS A 278 3.89 -0.88 -2.01
C HIS A 278 5.14 -0.04 -2.25
N ASN A 279 5.94 0.15 -1.21
CA ASN A 279 7.22 0.86 -1.21
C ASN A 279 7.15 2.24 -1.90
N SER A 280 6.22 3.10 -1.49
CA SER A 280 6.37 4.54 -1.72
C SER A 280 7.59 5.03 -0.96
N SER A 281 8.46 5.87 -1.54
CA SER A 281 9.54 6.53 -0.77
C SER A 281 9.08 7.74 0.04
N ASP A 282 7.79 7.99 0.02
CA ASP A 282 7.08 8.96 0.85
C ASP A 282 5.87 8.21 1.42
N ASP A 283 4.71 8.86 1.57
CA ASP A 283 3.51 8.22 2.06
C ASP A 283 2.95 7.15 1.11
N GLY A 284 2.29 6.16 1.72
CA GLY A 284 1.44 5.23 0.99
C GLY A 284 0.28 5.97 0.32
N ILE A 285 -0.53 6.64 1.13
CA ILE A 285 -1.65 7.47 0.70
C ILE A 285 -1.64 8.74 1.54
N GLU A 286 -1.72 9.90 0.90
CA GLU A 286 -1.97 11.16 1.61
C GLU A 286 -3.21 11.84 1.04
N ALA A 287 -4.18 12.06 1.92
CA ALA A 287 -5.43 12.72 1.59
C ALA A 287 -5.34 14.22 1.94
N PHE A 288 -5.19 15.05 0.92
CA PHE A 288 -5.19 16.52 1.08
C PHE A 288 -6.60 17.08 0.95
N GLY A 289 -7.31 17.24 2.07
CA GLY A 289 -8.65 17.79 2.10
C GLY A 289 -9.70 16.92 1.38
N GLY A 290 -10.92 17.43 1.25
CA GLY A 290 -12.05 16.66 0.75
C GLY A 290 -12.62 15.66 1.74
N ASN A 291 -13.45 14.74 1.27
CA ASN A 291 -14.27 13.85 2.10
C ASN A 291 -14.52 12.47 1.47
N VAL A 292 -13.61 12.01 0.60
CA VAL A 292 -13.66 10.65 0.05
C VAL A 292 -13.54 9.60 1.15
N HIS A 293 -14.21 8.45 0.97
CA HIS A 293 -14.11 7.31 1.89
C HIS A 293 -13.29 6.19 1.25
N PHE A 294 -12.50 5.48 2.06
CA PHE A 294 -11.66 4.37 1.64
C PHE A 294 -12.12 3.07 2.28
N LYS A 295 -12.03 1.98 1.51
CA LYS A 295 -12.21 0.62 2.02
C LYS A 295 -11.11 -0.31 1.50
N HIS A 296 -10.75 -1.31 2.29
CA HIS A 296 -9.82 -2.38 1.88
C HIS A 296 -8.47 -1.84 1.38
N LEU A 297 -7.66 -1.31 2.29
CA LEU A 297 -6.34 -0.77 1.99
C LEU A 297 -5.24 -1.75 2.43
N VAL A 298 -4.23 -1.90 1.58
CA VAL A 298 -3.02 -2.68 1.87
C VAL A 298 -1.80 -1.79 1.66
N LEU A 299 -1.13 -1.43 2.75
CA LEU A 299 -0.05 -0.43 2.74
C LEU A 299 1.22 -1.12 3.24
N THR A 300 2.22 -1.24 2.37
CA THR A 300 3.39 -2.07 2.68
C THR A 300 4.69 -1.37 2.33
N GLY A 301 5.54 -1.19 3.34
CA GLY A 301 6.92 -0.75 3.16
C GLY A 301 7.13 0.69 2.69
N ASN A 302 6.10 1.54 2.83
CA ASN A 302 6.19 2.98 2.57
C ASN A 302 7.20 3.63 3.53
N GLU A 303 7.99 4.57 3.04
CA GLU A 303 9.15 5.10 3.77
C GLU A 303 8.80 6.18 4.79
N ASP A 304 7.70 6.89 4.57
CA ASP A 304 7.15 7.81 5.56
C ASP A 304 5.94 7.16 6.25
N ASP A 305 4.76 7.78 6.21
CA ASP A 305 3.54 7.24 6.77
C ASP A 305 2.81 6.30 5.79
N ASN A 306 2.05 5.37 6.35
CA ASN A 306 1.25 4.50 5.49
C ASN A 306 -0.01 5.23 5.00
N PHE A 307 -0.62 6.02 5.88
CA PHE A 307 -1.72 6.91 5.56
C PHE A 307 -1.47 8.25 6.24
N ASP A 308 -1.47 9.34 5.50
CA ASP A 308 -1.51 10.70 6.04
C ASP A 308 -2.80 11.41 5.57
N SER A 309 -3.25 12.35 6.38
CA SER A 309 -4.28 13.29 6.03
C SER A 309 -3.87 14.69 6.48
N ASP A 310 -4.13 15.66 5.63
CA ASP A 310 -3.95 17.09 5.93
C ASP A 310 -5.05 17.91 5.24
N VAL A 311 -4.98 19.22 5.35
CA VAL A 311 -5.71 20.18 4.52
C VAL A 311 -7.22 20.12 4.74
N GLY A 312 -7.61 19.73 5.95
CA GLY A 312 -9.00 19.71 6.38
C GLY A 312 -9.74 18.48 5.84
N TYR A 313 -9.06 17.35 5.65
CA TYR A 313 -9.68 16.11 5.19
C TYR A 313 -10.74 15.62 6.18
N ARG A 314 -11.90 15.18 5.67
CA ARG A 314 -13.04 14.72 6.47
C ARG A 314 -13.67 13.46 5.91
N GLY A 315 -12.95 12.35 5.97
CA GLY A 315 -13.41 11.06 5.45
C GLY A 315 -13.35 9.90 6.43
N THR A 316 -13.59 8.70 5.89
CA THR A 316 -13.57 7.45 6.66
C THR A 316 -12.68 6.43 5.98
N VAL A 317 -12.00 5.60 6.75
CA VAL A 317 -11.13 4.52 6.25
C VAL A 317 -11.47 3.22 6.97
N GLN A 318 -11.78 2.14 6.26
CA GLN A 318 -12.10 0.84 6.87
C GLN A 318 -11.38 -0.33 6.21
N TYR A 319 -10.96 -1.31 7.02
CA TYR A 319 -10.21 -2.50 6.58
C TYR A 319 -8.82 -2.14 6.05
N VAL A 320 -7.86 -1.97 6.97
CA VAL A 320 -6.50 -1.54 6.64
C VAL A 320 -5.46 -2.54 7.13
N ILE A 321 -4.78 -3.21 6.21
CA ILE A 321 -3.54 -3.94 6.52
C ILE A 321 -2.39 -2.98 6.26
N SER A 322 -1.60 -2.69 7.28
CA SER A 322 -0.43 -1.82 7.16
C SER A 322 0.80 -2.47 7.80
N ALA A 323 1.92 -2.49 7.08
CA ALA A 323 3.14 -3.10 7.56
C ALA A 323 4.40 -2.37 7.06
N GLN A 324 5.23 -1.95 8.01
CA GLN A 324 6.56 -1.42 7.70
C GLN A 324 7.54 -2.53 7.34
N ARG A 325 8.58 -2.18 6.56
CA ARG A 325 9.70 -3.09 6.26
C ARG A 325 10.38 -3.53 7.56
N ALA A 326 10.95 -4.73 7.54
CA ALA A 326 11.55 -5.32 8.73
C ALA A 326 13.06 -5.06 8.80
N GLY A 327 13.55 -4.67 9.98
CA GLY A 327 14.98 -4.67 10.31
C GLY A 327 15.82 -3.68 9.50
N ASN A 328 15.20 -2.59 9.04
CA ASN A 328 15.87 -1.50 8.36
C ASN A 328 15.55 -0.16 9.04
N ASP A 329 16.38 0.84 8.77
CA ASP A 329 16.22 2.21 9.24
C ASP A 329 15.36 3.04 8.26
N ILE A 330 14.30 2.43 7.73
CA ILE A 330 13.40 3.01 6.74
C ILE A 330 11.95 2.78 7.17
N GLY A 331 11.06 3.74 6.92
CA GLY A 331 9.68 3.70 7.39
C GLY A 331 9.51 4.58 8.62
N ASP A 332 8.43 5.37 8.63
CA ASP A 332 8.09 6.22 9.76
C ASP A 332 6.95 5.63 10.58
N GLY A 333 5.70 5.76 10.11
CA GLY A 333 4.53 5.49 10.92
C GLY A 333 3.42 4.76 10.20
N PHE A 334 2.36 4.50 10.96
CA PHE A 334 1.09 4.04 10.44
C PHE A 334 0.27 5.19 9.89
N LEU A 335 0.14 6.23 10.72
CA LEU A 335 -0.84 7.28 10.55
C LEU A 335 -0.25 8.59 11.02
N GLU A 336 -0.19 9.54 10.10
CA GLU A 336 -0.15 10.96 10.41
C GLU A 336 -1.54 11.58 10.16
N THR A 337 -1.88 12.56 10.98
CA THR A 337 -3.11 13.33 10.84
C THR A 337 -2.78 14.74 11.28
N ASP A 338 -2.67 15.62 10.30
CA ASP A 338 -2.24 17.00 10.48
C ASP A 338 -3.33 17.99 10.05
N SER A 339 -3.23 19.21 10.54
CA SER A 339 -3.76 20.37 9.85
C SER A 339 -2.71 21.44 9.93
N ASN A 340 -2.48 22.15 8.83
CA ASN A 340 -1.48 23.21 8.81
C ASN A 340 -1.60 24.12 10.06
N GLY A 341 -0.47 24.34 10.73
CA GLY A 341 -0.34 25.13 11.95
C GLY A 341 -0.05 26.61 11.68
N GLY A 342 -0.44 27.10 10.50
CA GLY A 342 -0.19 28.46 10.05
C GLY A 342 -0.93 29.52 10.86
N SER A 343 -0.57 30.78 10.63
CA SER A 343 -1.20 31.91 11.31
C SER A 343 -2.29 32.59 10.47
N ALA A 344 -2.51 32.18 9.21
CA ALA A 344 -3.55 32.74 8.38
C ALA A 344 -4.90 32.07 8.70
N ALA A 345 -5.99 32.81 8.47
CA ALA A 345 -7.33 32.33 8.80
C ALA A 345 -7.73 31.07 8.03
N ASN A 346 -7.12 30.82 6.86
CA ASN A 346 -7.41 29.66 6.03
C ASN A 346 -6.48 28.46 6.32
N ASN A 347 -5.39 28.62 7.07
CA ASN A 347 -4.36 27.59 7.24
C ASN A 347 -3.85 27.41 8.67
N GLY A 348 -4.59 27.92 9.66
CA GLY A 348 -4.30 27.63 11.07
C GLY A 348 -5.07 26.41 11.59
N GLU A 349 -4.73 26.01 12.81
CA GLU A 349 -5.28 24.81 13.49
C GLU A 349 -6.82 24.85 13.68
N ASP A 350 -7.45 26.01 13.49
CA ASP A 350 -8.91 26.22 13.58
C ASP A 350 -9.56 26.57 12.22
N ALA A 351 -8.83 26.42 11.11
CA ALA A 351 -9.38 26.63 9.78
C ALA A 351 -10.51 25.64 9.49
N LEU A 352 -11.57 26.12 8.83
CA LEU A 352 -12.73 25.30 8.47
C LEU A 352 -12.73 24.97 6.97
N PRO A 353 -13.02 23.73 6.57
CA PRO A 353 -13.42 22.59 7.41
C PRO A 353 -12.29 22.06 8.30
N ARG A 354 -12.56 21.86 9.59
CA ARG A 354 -11.57 21.26 10.51
C ARG A 354 -11.30 19.84 10.07
N GLN A 355 -10.06 19.38 10.11
CA GLN A 355 -9.77 18.00 9.78
C GLN A 355 -10.43 17.03 10.75
N TYR A 356 -11.01 15.95 10.22
CA TYR A 356 -11.54 14.87 11.02
C TYR A 356 -11.43 13.53 10.29
N LEU A 357 -10.40 12.77 10.62
CA LEU A 357 -10.24 11.39 10.18
C LEU A 357 -10.99 10.43 11.11
N LYS A 358 -11.74 9.51 10.53
CA LYS A 358 -12.28 8.36 11.24
C LYS A 358 -11.78 7.07 10.59
N MET A 359 -11.24 6.15 11.37
CA MET A 359 -10.75 4.87 10.85
C MET A 359 -11.21 3.70 11.71
N ALA A 360 -11.62 2.60 11.06
CA ALA A 360 -12.09 1.40 11.73
C ALA A 360 -11.48 0.12 11.12
N ASN A 361 -11.33 -0.94 11.92
CA ASN A 361 -10.86 -2.25 11.45
C ASN A 361 -9.49 -2.18 10.75
N PHE A 362 -8.44 -1.93 11.53
CA PHE A 362 -7.08 -1.80 11.02
C PHE A 362 -6.10 -2.65 11.82
N THR A 363 -5.06 -3.15 11.15
CA THR A 363 -3.92 -3.85 11.75
C THR A 363 -2.64 -3.24 11.22
N TYR A 364 -1.86 -2.61 12.10
CA TYR A 364 -0.56 -2.05 11.80
C TYR A 364 0.57 -2.84 12.44
N ILE A 365 1.61 -3.14 11.65
CA ILE A 365 2.79 -3.89 12.05
C ILE A 365 4.05 -3.05 11.81
N HIS A 366 4.59 -2.44 12.88
CA HIS A 366 5.86 -1.71 12.86
C HIS A 366 7.02 -2.68 13.02
N ARG A 367 7.87 -2.79 12.00
CA ARG A 367 9.10 -3.62 12.06
C ARG A 367 10.36 -2.86 11.67
N SER A 368 10.22 -1.57 11.35
CA SER A 368 11.32 -0.66 11.15
C SER A 368 12.01 -0.35 12.48
N THR A 369 13.33 -0.15 12.44
CA THR A 369 14.13 0.30 13.57
C THR A 369 14.15 1.81 13.74
N THR A 370 13.55 2.56 12.80
CA THR A 370 13.34 4.02 12.86
C THR A 370 11.88 4.41 13.13
N GLY A 371 11.68 5.74 13.24
CA GLY A 371 10.41 6.46 13.31
C GLY A 371 10.69 7.95 13.42
N SER A 372 10.72 8.68 12.29
CA SER A 372 11.01 10.11 12.20
C SER A 372 9.98 10.95 12.96
N ASN A 373 8.70 10.56 12.92
CA ASN A 373 7.58 11.07 13.70
C ASN A 373 7.71 10.72 15.19
N GLY A 374 8.57 9.76 15.50
CA GLY A 374 8.91 9.35 16.86
C GLY A 374 7.86 8.46 17.51
N ALA A 375 6.78 8.09 16.81
CA ALA A 375 5.77 7.15 17.25
C ALA A 375 5.07 6.51 16.03
N ALA A 376 4.42 5.36 16.23
CA ALA A 376 3.63 4.71 15.19
C ALA A 376 2.44 5.55 14.69
N MET A 377 1.94 6.48 15.50
CA MET A 377 0.88 7.40 15.11
C MET A 377 1.23 8.81 15.60
N LEU A 378 1.09 9.79 14.71
CA LEU A 378 1.23 11.21 15.00
C LEU A 378 -0.10 11.92 14.73
N LEU A 379 -0.59 12.63 15.74
CA LEU A 379 -1.70 13.56 15.58
C LEU A 379 -1.24 14.96 15.97
N ARG A 380 -1.40 15.92 15.07
CA ARG A 380 -0.96 17.29 15.26
C ARG A 380 -1.91 18.29 14.60
N GLY A 381 -1.53 19.57 14.59
CA GLY A 381 -2.23 20.59 13.81
C GLY A 381 -3.63 20.96 14.30
N GLY A 382 -4.09 20.45 15.45
CA GLY A 382 -5.49 20.59 15.84
C GLY A 382 -6.42 19.72 15.01
N ALA A 383 -5.97 18.60 14.45
CA ALA A 383 -6.85 17.68 13.77
C ALA A 383 -7.67 16.82 14.75
N ASP A 384 -8.89 16.45 14.35
CA ASP A 384 -9.72 15.51 15.08
C ASP A 384 -9.51 14.07 14.57
N LEU A 385 -9.55 13.10 15.49
CA LEU A 385 -9.34 11.69 15.16
C LEU A 385 -10.29 10.77 15.92
N THR A 386 -10.88 9.80 15.23
CA THR A 386 -11.54 8.64 15.85
C THR A 386 -11.03 7.34 15.25
N LEU A 387 -10.40 6.52 16.07
CA LEU A 387 -9.97 5.17 15.74
C LEU A 387 -10.84 4.14 16.44
N ALA A 388 -11.28 3.11 15.70
CA ALA A 388 -12.10 2.02 16.24
C ALA A 388 -11.61 0.64 15.80
N ASN A 389 -11.80 -0.37 16.65
CA ASN A 389 -11.58 -1.78 16.30
C ASN A 389 -10.17 -2.02 15.71
N GLY A 390 -9.14 -1.50 16.37
CA GLY A 390 -7.80 -1.36 15.80
C GLY A 390 -6.72 -2.18 16.52
N ILE A 391 -5.68 -2.57 15.79
CA ILE A 391 -4.49 -3.26 16.29
C ILE A 391 -3.24 -2.49 15.87
N ILE A 392 -2.40 -2.12 16.83
CA ILE A 392 -1.07 -1.54 16.62
C ILE A 392 -0.02 -2.47 17.24
N VAL A 393 0.92 -2.97 16.45
CA VAL A 393 2.06 -3.78 16.92
C VAL A 393 3.35 -3.02 16.62
N ALA A 394 3.87 -2.32 17.63
CA ALA A 394 5.07 -1.50 17.56
C ALA A 394 5.99 -1.73 18.77
N PRO A 395 6.48 -2.96 19.03
CA PRO A 395 7.17 -3.32 20.26
C PRO A 395 8.49 -2.54 20.50
N THR A 396 9.09 -1.98 19.46
CA THR A 396 10.32 -1.19 19.52
C THR A 396 10.08 0.32 19.50
N ASN A 397 8.85 0.77 19.24
CA ASN A 397 8.52 2.18 19.05
C ASN A 397 7.45 2.67 20.04
N SER A 398 7.41 3.99 20.24
CA SER A 398 6.26 4.61 20.89
C SER A 398 5.05 4.41 20.00
N CYS A 399 3.86 4.24 20.57
CA CYS A 399 2.67 3.99 19.76
C CYS A 399 1.96 5.27 19.35
N LEU A 400 1.92 6.27 20.24
CA LEU A 400 1.11 7.46 20.01
C LEU A 400 1.83 8.73 20.44
N ARG A 401 1.87 9.68 19.52
CA ARG A 401 2.30 11.05 19.76
C ARG A 401 1.15 12.01 19.46
N ILE A 402 0.87 12.92 20.39
CA ILE A 402 -0.09 14.00 20.19
C ILE A 402 0.60 15.34 20.44
N ASP A 403 0.47 16.25 19.47
CA ASP A 403 1.04 17.58 19.52
C ASP A 403 -0.06 18.65 19.58
N SER A 404 0.24 19.78 20.22
CA SER A 404 -0.63 20.96 20.38
C SER A 404 -1.81 20.77 21.36
N THR A 405 -2.01 21.77 22.21
CA THR A 405 -3.18 21.83 23.10
C THR A 405 -4.49 21.92 22.31
N THR A 406 -4.49 22.47 21.10
CA THR A 406 -5.66 22.56 20.22
C THR A 406 -6.17 21.18 19.82
N THR A 407 -5.28 20.20 19.67
CA THR A 407 -5.61 18.80 19.36
C THR A 407 -6.27 18.09 20.53
N THR A 408 -6.02 18.54 21.77
CA THR A 408 -6.49 17.87 22.99
C THR A 408 -7.59 18.61 23.75
N ARG A 409 -8.11 19.70 23.18
CA ARG A 409 -9.09 20.55 23.86
C ARG A 409 -10.47 19.89 23.89
N ASP A 410 -11.40 20.52 24.61
CA ASP A 410 -12.78 20.05 24.64
C ASP A 410 -13.52 20.43 23.36
N ALA A 411 -14.54 19.65 23.02
CA ALA A 411 -15.31 19.85 21.80
C ALA A 411 -15.93 21.26 21.74
N ASP A 412 -15.86 21.86 20.55
CA ASP A 412 -16.47 23.14 20.24
C ASP A 412 -17.15 23.08 18.87
N THR A 413 -18.48 23.10 18.90
CA THR A 413 -19.31 23.03 17.69
C THR A 413 -19.10 24.21 16.74
N ALA A 414 -18.71 25.38 17.24
CA ALA A 414 -18.45 26.55 16.40
C ALA A 414 -17.17 26.39 15.56
N LEU A 415 -16.22 25.60 16.07
CA LEU A 415 -14.94 25.29 15.43
C LEU A 415 -14.95 23.93 14.71
N GLN A 416 -16.11 23.27 14.64
CA GLN A 416 -16.25 21.89 14.15
C GLN A 416 -15.33 20.89 14.86
N ASP A 417 -14.95 21.20 16.10
CA ASP A 417 -14.03 20.43 16.92
C ASP A 417 -14.77 19.31 17.64
N ALA A 418 -14.38 18.06 17.35
CA ALA A 418 -14.96 16.85 17.93
C ALA A 418 -14.46 16.55 19.35
N GLY A 419 -13.56 17.38 19.88
CA GLY A 419 -12.89 17.24 21.16
C GLY A 419 -11.68 16.32 21.09
N LYS A 420 -11.27 15.83 22.27
CA LYS A 420 -10.13 14.92 22.41
C LYS A 420 -10.24 13.71 21.45
N PRO A 421 -9.11 13.26 20.89
CA PRO A 421 -9.07 12.08 20.03
C PRO A 421 -9.67 10.85 20.71
N ARG A 422 -10.36 10.02 19.93
CA ARG A 422 -11.10 8.86 20.45
C ARG A 422 -10.49 7.57 19.96
N TYR A 423 -10.15 6.67 20.88
CA TYR A 423 -9.62 5.33 20.58
C TYR A 423 -10.57 4.29 21.17
N ILE A 424 -11.32 3.54 20.37
CA ILE A 424 -12.39 2.67 20.87
C ILE A 424 -12.15 1.24 20.42
N SER A 425 -11.94 0.31 21.36
CA SER A 425 -11.53 -1.06 21.06
C SER A 425 -10.23 -1.10 20.24
N VAL A 426 -9.25 -0.27 20.64
CA VAL A 426 -7.91 -0.22 20.03
C VAL A 426 -6.91 -0.86 20.98
N VAL A 427 -6.18 -1.88 20.51
CA VAL A 427 -5.15 -2.57 21.29
C VAL A 427 -3.77 -2.26 20.73
N MET A 428 -2.80 -1.98 21.61
CA MET A 428 -1.45 -1.59 21.20
C MET A 428 -0.38 -2.38 21.94
N GLN A 429 0.61 -2.89 21.21
CA GLN A 429 1.87 -3.37 21.77
C GLN A 429 2.93 -2.32 21.46
N CYS A 430 3.55 -1.72 22.47
CA CYS A 430 4.46 -0.59 22.33
C CYS A 430 5.82 -0.87 23.00
N ASN A 431 6.78 0.02 22.82
CA ASN A 431 7.98 0.05 23.66
C ASN A 431 7.68 0.56 25.08
N SER A 432 8.74 0.71 25.89
CA SER A 432 8.64 1.17 27.29
C SER A 432 8.16 2.62 27.47
N THR A 433 8.09 3.40 26.40
CA THR A 433 7.62 4.80 26.37
C THR A 433 6.47 4.93 25.36
N PRO A 434 5.29 4.35 25.65
CA PRO A 434 4.20 4.20 24.66
C PRO A 434 3.64 5.53 24.16
N PHE A 435 3.71 6.58 24.98
CA PHE A 435 3.07 7.87 24.73
C PHE A 435 4.10 9.00 24.68
N LYS A 436 3.92 9.92 23.73
CA LYS A 436 4.70 11.16 23.59
C LYS A 436 3.77 12.34 23.43
N GLY A 437 4.15 13.49 23.95
CA GLY A 437 3.44 14.74 23.75
C GLY A 437 4.40 15.89 23.45
N SER A 438 3.93 16.86 22.68
CA SER A 438 4.68 18.10 22.40
C SER A 438 3.77 19.33 22.35
N ARG A 439 4.38 20.52 22.29
CA ARG A 439 3.68 21.81 22.12
C ARG A 439 2.56 22.02 23.16
N GLY A 440 2.86 21.74 24.43
CA GLY A 440 1.94 21.94 25.55
C GLY A 440 1.11 20.72 25.95
N VAL A 441 1.29 19.59 25.25
CA VAL A 441 0.75 18.27 25.64
C VAL A 441 1.89 17.44 26.23
N ASP A 442 1.66 16.80 27.38
CA ASP A 442 2.62 15.86 27.96
C ASP A 442 2.19 14.40 27.74
N ALA A 443 3.11 13.46 27.99
CA ALA A 443 2.84 12.03 27.79
C ALA A 443 1.71 11.49 28.68
N ALA A 444 1.48 12.08 29.86
CA ALA A 444 0.41 11.66 30.77
C ALA A 444 -0.98 12.09 30.23
N ALA A 445 -1.07 13.26 29.62
CA ALA A 445 -2.27 13.71 28.93
C ALA A 445 -2.58 12.78 27.74
N VAL A 446 -1.58 12.44 26.93
CA VAL A 446 -1.74 11.49 25.80
C VAL A 446 -2.21 10.13 26.30
N GLN A 447 -1.60 9.61 27.37
CA GLN A 447 -2.02 8.36 28.00
C GLN A 447 -3.49 8.42 28.45
N SER A 448 -3.87 9.48 29.17
CA SER A 448 -5.24 9.66 29.67
C SER A 448 -6.27 9.70 28.54
N ILE A 449 -5.96 10.36 27.42
CA ILE A 449 -6.81 10.40 26.23
C ILE A 449 -7.01 9.00 25.66
N PHE A 450 -5.94 8.22 25.50
CA PHE A 450 -6.03 6.85 24.97
C PHE A 450 -6.82 5.93 25.91
N GLU A 451 -6.52 5.96 27.22
CA GLU A 451 -7.12 5.07 28.21
C GLU A 451 -8.59 5.43 28.56
N ALA A 452 -9.04 6.65 28.24
CA ALA A 452 -10.46 7.00 28.27
C ALA A 452 -11.30 6.22 27.25
N GLY A 453 -10.64 5.64 26.24
CA GLY A 453 -11.23 4.80 25.22
C GLY A 453 -11.80 3.48 25.72
N ALA A 454 -13.10 3.24 25.54
CA ALA A 454 -13.71 1.97 25.92
C ALA A 454 -13.03 0.78 25.20
N ASN A 455 -12.72 -0.28 25.95
CA ASN A 455 -12.04 -1.51 25.49
C ASN A 455 -10.63 -1.31 24.90
N SER A 456 -10.05 -0.11 25.00
CA SER A 456 -8.70 0.16 24.50
C SER A 456 -7.64 -0.19 25.54
N THR A 457 -6.48 -0.70 25.12
CA THR A 457 -5.42 -1.08 26.05
C THR A 457 -4.04 -1.16 25.41
N ILE A 458 -3.00 -0.85 26.18
CA ILE A 458 -1.60 -1.13 25.84
C ILE A 458 -1.09 -2.47 26.39
N SER A 459 -1.91 -3.18 27.16
CA SER A 459 -1.62 -4.54 27.65
C SER A 459 -2.05 -5.57 26.61
N TYR A 460 -1.29 -5.61 25.52
CA TYR A 460 -1.57 -6.44 24.36
C TYR A 460 -0.33 -7.23 23.95
N THR A 461 -0.53 -8.51 23.66
CA THR A 461 0.47 -9.41 23.08
C THR A 461 -0.19 -10.09 21.90
N PRO A 462 0.25 -9.79 20.66
CA PRO A 462 -0.42 -10.27 19.46
C PRO A 462 -0.34 -11.80 19.37
N SER A 463 -1.44 -12.42 18.94
CA SER A 463 -1.48 -13.82 18.49
C SER A 463 -1.71 -13.95 16.99
N LEU A 464 -1.44 -12.87 16.26
CA LEU A 464 -1.67 -12.75 14.82
C LEU A 464 -0.99 -13.90 14.05
N THR A 465 -1.70 -14.41 13.05
CA THR A 465 -1.15 -15.32 12.05
C THR A 465 -0.92 -14.55 10.74
N SER A 466 0.06 -14.99 9.94
CA SER A 466 0.42 -14.30 8.68
C SER A 466 0.63 -12.79 8.84
N LEU A 467 1.17 -12.36 9.98
CA LEU A 467 1.37 -10.96 10.42
C LEU A 467 0.11 -10.17 10.78
N PHE A 468 -1.02 -10.33 10.09
CA PHE A 468 -2.16 -9.42 10.23
C PHE A 468 -3.53 -10.09 10.48
N ILE A 469 -3.61 -11.42 10.37
CA ILE A 469 -4.85 -12.17 10.59
C ILE A 469 -5.02 -12.41 12.08
N ASN A 470 -6.18 -12.05 12.64
CA ASN A 470 -6.48 -12.26 14.04
C ASN A 470 -6.29 -13.72 14.49
N GLY A 471 -5.62 -13.89 15.63
CA GLY A 471 -5.59 -15.13 16.39
C GLY A 471 -6.45 -15.04 17.66
N ALA A 472 -6.21 -15.97 18.59
CA ALA A 472 -7.03 -16.13 19.79
C ALA A 472 -7.08 -14.88 20.69
N THR A 473 -5.97 -14.14 20.84
CA THR A 473 -5.92 -12.90 21.64
C THR A 473 -6.78 -11.82 21.03
N GLU A 474 -6.77 -11.66 19.71
CA GLU A 474 -7.53 -10.63 19.01
C GLU A 474 -9.03 -10.99 18.96
N THR A 475 -9.35 -12.25 18.69
CA THR A 475 -10.72 -12.78 18.73
C THR A 475 -11.40 -12.61 20.10
N ALA A 476 -10.62 -12.65 21.19
CA ALA A 476 -11.14 -12.45 22.54
C ALA A 476 -11.45 -10.99 22.91
N ARG A 477 -11.10 -10.01 22.04
CA ARG A 477 -11.32 -8.59 22.33
C ARG A 477 -12.75 -8.17 22.00
N THR A 478 -13.31 -7.35 22.87
CA THR A 478 -14.58 -6.68 22.62
C THR A 478 -14.39 -5.61 21.55
N ALA A 479 -15.14 -5.73 20.46
CA ALA A 479 -15.26 -4.71 19.42
C ALA A 479 -16.54 -3.90 19.60
N ILE A 480 -16.64 -2.77 18.90
CA ILE A 480 -17.89 -2.01 18.72
C ILE A 480 -18.39 -2.14 17.28
N ASP A 481 -19.65 -1.82 17.00
CA ASP A 481 -20.11 -1.62 15.61
C ASP A 481 -19.64 -0.22 15.15
N PRO A 482 -18.67 -0.11 14.22
CA PRO A 482 -18.14 1.17 13.78
C PRO A 482 -19.20 2.00 13.04
N LYS A 483 -20.27 1.38 12.53
CA LYS A 483 -21.39 2.10 11.90
C LYS A 483 -22.14 3.03 12.85
N THR A 484 -21.97 2.84 14.16
CA THR A 484 -22.48 3.74 15.20
C THR A 484 -21.66 5.03 15.34
N LEU A 485 -20.43 5.07 14.82
CA LEU A 485 -19.55 6.23 14.80
C LEU A 485 -19.71 7.06 13.52
N ASP A 486 -19.92 6.37 12.39
CA ASP A 486 -20.19 6.97 11.09
C ASP A 486 -20.96 5.98 10.20
N ALA A 487 -21.98 6.47 9.49
CA ALA A 487 -22.83 5.63 8.64
C ALA A 487 -22.11 5.10 7.39
N ALA A 488 -20.96 5.68 7.01
CA ALA A 488 -20.13 5.20 5.90
C ALA A 488 -19.39 3.89 6.21
N PHE A 489 -19.25 3.54 7.50
CA PHE A 489 -18.69 2.26 7.89
C PHE A 489 -19.66 1.10 7.67
N ASP A 490 -19.09 -0.04 7.27
CA ASP A 490 -19.76 -1.33 7.35
C ASP A 490 -19.81 -1.81 8.79
N THR A 491 -20.87 -2.52 9.15
CA THR A 491 -21.01 -3.12 10.47
C THR A 491 -20.03 -4.29 10.61
N THR A 492 -19.19 -4.24 11.65
CA THR A 492 -18.29 -5.32 12.07
C THR A 492 -18.49 -5.61 13.56
N ASN A 493 -17.94 -6.74 14.01
CA ASN A 493 -17.99 -7.16 15.43
C ASN A 493 -16.66 -7.74 15.92
N TYR A 494 -15.55 -7.35 15.29
CA TYR A 494 -14.19 -7.77 15.60
C TYR A 494 -13.23 -6.58 15.50
N ILE A 495 -12.10 -6.67 16.20
CA ILE A 495 -10.98 -5.74 16.05
C ILE A 495 -10.03 -6.21 14.95
N GLY A 496 -9.17 -5.34 14.42
CA GLY A 496 -8.22 -5.70 13.38
C GLY A 496 -8.81 -5.63 11.98
N ALA A 497 -7.93 -5.72 10.99
CA ALA A 497 -8.28 -5.64 9.56
C ALA A 497 -8.90 -6.92 9.00
N VAL A 498 -8.48 -8.08 9.51
CA VAL A 498 -8.88 -9.40 9.01
C VAL A 498 -9.37 -10.24 10.18
N LYS A 499 -10.64 -10.65 10.10
CA LYS A 499 -11.35 -11.24 11.24
C LYS A 499 -10.76 -12.58 11.70
N ASP A 500 -10.44 -13.44 10.76
CA ASP A 500 -9.94 -14.79 10.93
C ASP A 500 -9.45 -15.33 9.56
N SER A 501 -8.98 -16.57 9.51
CA SER A 501 -8.44 -17.17 8.28
C SER A 501 -9.46 -17.43 7.16
N SER A 502 -10.76 -17.25 7.41
CA SER A 502 -11.80 -17.35 6.37
C SER A 502 -12.08 -16.01 5.69
N ASP A 503 -11.57 -14.92 6.25
CA ASP A 503 -11.66 -13.58 5.69
C ASP A 503 -10.48 -13.32 4.75
N THR A 504 -10.73 -13.37 3.43
CA THR A 504 -9.69 -13.35 2.39
C THR A 504 -9.82 -12.16 1.44
N TRP A 505 -10.38 -11.03 1.90
CA TRP A 505 -10.58 -9.85 1.04
C TRP A 505 -9.28 -9.32 0.42
N TYR A 506 -8.14 -9.56 1.05
CA TYR A 506 -6.81 -9.12 0.61
C TYR A 506 -6.17 -10.03 -0.45
N ALA A 507 -6.71 -11.23 -0.69
CA ALA A 507 -6.07 -12.26 -1.49
C ALA A 507 -6.32 -12.08 -3.00
N GLY A 508 -5.38 -12.55 -3.82
CA GLY A 508 -5.46 -12.63 -5.27
C GLY A 508 -5.04 -11.34 -6.00
N TRP A 509 -5.52 -10.19 -5.53
CA TRP A 509 -5.27 -8.91 -6.20
C TRP A 509 -4.11 -8.13 -5.63
N THR A 510 -3.57 -8.52 -4.47
CA THR A 510 -2.39 -7.91 -3.87
C THR A 510 -1.12 -8.52 -4.47
N CYS A 511 0.04 -7.98 -4.10
CA CYS A 511 1.33 -8.56 -4.37
C CYS A 511 2.10 -8.85 -3.07
N ASN A 512 2.77 -10.00 -3.06
CA ASN A 512 3.66 -10.51 -2.03
C ASN A 512 5.04 -9.81 -2.07
N SER A 513 5.61 -9.57 -0.88
CA SER A 513 6.99 -9.13 -0.67
C SER A 513 7.54 -9.74 0.61
N VAL A 514 8.82 -9.53 0.92
CA VAL A 514 9.36 -9.84 2.28
C VAL A 514 8.67 -9.02 3.38
N THR A 515 8.04 -7.89 3.03
CA THR A 515 7.30 -7.07 3.99
C THR A 515 6.04 -7.79 4.45
N ALA A 516 5.22 -8.28 3.52
CA ALA A 516 4.01 -9.02 3.85
C ALA A 516 3.67 -10.01 2.73
N SER A 517 3.14 -11.17 3.14
CA SER A 517 2.60 -12.17 2.22
C SER A 517 1.09 -12.28 2.38
N PHE A 518 0.41 -12.30 1.25
CA PHE A 518 -1.04 -12.26 1.06
C PHE A 518 -1.56 -13.57 0.44
N ASP A 519 -0.86 -14.67 0.70
CA ASP A 519 -1.08 -16.03 0.17
C ASP A 519 -0.56 -16.29 -1.26
N SER A 520 -0.70 -17.55 -1.69
CA SER A 520 -0.20 -18.06 -2.96
C SER A 520 -0.99 -17.62 -4.20
N THR A 521 -2.17 -17.01 -4.01
CA THR A 521 -2.99 -16.46 -5.10
C THR A 521 -2.52 -15.08 -5.53
N SER A 522 -1.81 -14.36 -4.66
CA SER A 522 -1.17 -13.08 -4.96
C SER A 522 0.19 -13.27 -5.67
N GLY A 523 0.48 -12.44 -6.67
CA GLY A 523 1.78 -12.42 -7.36
C GLY A 523 2.90 -11.79 -6.52
N ASN A 524 4.14 -11.75 -6.98
CA ASN A 524 5.22 -11.00 -6.29
C ASN A 524 5.25 -9.53 -6.73
N CYS A 525 5.53 -8.59 -5.80
CA CYS A 525 5.62 -7.17 -6.14
C CYS A 525 6.80 -6.88 -7.09
N THR A 526 7.86 -7.69 -7.02
CA THR A 526 9.06 -7.59 -7.88
C THR A 526 8.85 -8.09 -9.31
N ALA A 527 7.65 -8.57 -9.66
CA ALA A 527 7.33 -9.08 -10.98
C ALA A 527 5.99 -8.53 -11.49
N ILE A 528 5.85 -8.46 -12.81
CA ILE A 528 4.60 -8.11 -13.48
C ILE A 528 3.90 -9.37 -14.02
N PRO A 529 2.55 -9.39 -14.13
CA PRO A 529 1.82 -10.49 -14.73
C PRO A 529 2.22 -10.74 -16.19
N THR A 530 2.36 -12.01 -16.57
CA THR A 530 2.66 -12.43 -17.95
C THR A 530 1.44 -12.83 -18.77
N THR A 531 0.26 -12.90 -18.14
CA THR A 531 -1.04 -13.21 -18.77
C THR A 531 -1.99 -12.05 -18.61
#